data_AF-A0A954IPN9-F1
#
_entry.id   AF-A0A954IPN9-F1
#
_cell.length_a   1.000
_cell.length_b   1.000
_cell.length_c   1.000
_cell.angle_alpha   90.00
_cell.angle_beta   90.00
_cell.angle_gamma   90.00
#
_symmetry.space_group_name_H-M   'P 1'
#
loop_
_entity.id
_entity.type
_entity.pdbx_description
1 polymer ?
#
loop_
_entity_poly.entity_id
_entity_poly.type
_entity_poly.pdbx_seq_one_letter_code
_entity_poly.pdbx_strand_id
1 'polypeptide(L)'
;MIWWPGKFGGQRAGNRNRSNPRQVLLGLTLYSLMIAPVLAQPPAGGMSDLELRDRVKRSLNRGCDYLRRTQRADGSWVGEGTYTEHVVGLTSLAVLALINCDTPVDSREVQGGLNYLRASGLNELSTYETSLLLMALCAAEEYDRDMFQIRSLARLIESSQETRGNDGGLWGYGLRGHPQFHIHPDRSNGQFAILALRDAAYAGVEIDRNTWKLAHDHFVNQRCPGGGWSYEGNGRSATGSMTVAGIASLSITSRMLLDDSDVDATGRPNCCEAATPNNALMAAIEWLGTPGVFQVNSNPGGEGRWHYYYLYGLERAGRLSNMRFFGQYDWYREGARFFIDAQDGGGGWMSRMGGSSVHDTSMALLFLSKGLSRVVVNKLDYISPNGRMVPSGEWNRHPWDMVSLIDLVDSLPNWPPRLTSQVVTLSRLRDDNAVTSLNQAPVLYITGREAPELTNQQIGWLRSYVDEGGFIFAVASCDGRGFDQGIRSIVERMFPEGEASLQRLMADHPIYRSEYLLNADGIELHGVDFGCRTAIVYSPDDLGCLWQKWKRHDPPARSDALKQRIRRST
;
A
#
# COMPACT_ATOMS: atom_id res chain seq x y z
N MET A 1 7.16 26.28 5.04
CA MET A 1 8.07 27.18 5.78
C MET A 1 7.41 27.54 7.11
N ILE A 2 7.98 27.21 8.28
CA ILE A 2 7.57 27.79 9.58
C ILE A 2 8.84 27.99 10.44
N TRP A 3 9.04 29.23 10.89
CA TRP A 3 10.08 29.74 11.79
C TRP A 3 9.36 30.45 12.95
N TRP A 4 9.83 30.29 14.20
CA TRP A 4 10.26 31.37 15.14
C TRP A 4 10.61 30.82 16.56
N PRO A 5 11.47 31.51 17.34
CA PRO A 5 12.59 30.92 18.08
C PRO A 5 12.45 30.97 19.62
N GLY A 6 13.19 30.09 20.31
CA GLY A 6 13.39 30.13 21.77
C GLY A 6 14.67 29.40 22.18
N LYS A 7 15.55 30.08 22.91
CA LYS A 7 16.93 29.72 23.29
C LYS A 7 17.04 28.73 24.46
N PHE A 8 18.27 28.25 24.65
CA PHE A 8 18.88 27.59 25.83
C PHE A 8 18.64 26.08 25.93
N GLY A 9 19.62 25.22 26.25
CA GLY A 9 21.02 25.38 26.60
C GLY A 9 21.48 24.12 27.34
N GLY A 10 22.64 23.58 26.97
CA GLY A 10 23.58 22.96 27.91
C GLY A 10 23.40 21.50 28.37
N GLN A 11 24.41 20.71 28.02
CA GLN A 11 25.16 19.75 28.87
C GLN A 11 24.84 18.24 28.83
N ARG A 12 25.57 17.61 27.91
CA ARG A 12 26.41 16.39 28.00
C ARG A 12 26.55 15.66 29.35
N ALA A 13 26.18 14.38 29.29
CA ALA A 13 27.01 13.17 29.39
C ALA A 13 28.05 13.01 30.52
N GLY A 14 27.92 11.89 31.24
CA GLY A 14 28.96 11.30 32.08
C GLY A 14 28.87 9.77 32.07
N ASN A 15 29.63 9.16 31.16
CA ASN A 15 29.80 7.73 30.96
C ASN A 15 30.81 7.15 31.99
N ARG A 16 30.58 5.97 32.57
CA ARG A 16 31.65 5.18 33.23
C ARG A 16 31.46 3.67 33.10
N ASN A 17 32.28 3.13 32.20
CA ASN A 17 32.69 1.74 32.02
C ASN A 17 33.37 1.18 33.28
N ARG A 18 33.14 -0.10 33.60
CA ARG A 18 34.16 -0.98 34.23
C ARG A 18 33.99 -2.43 33.77
N SER A 19 35.00 -2.89 33.06
CA SER A 19 35.36 -4.27 32.77
C SER A 19 36.05 -4.94 33.97
N ASN A 20 35.91 -6.27 34.10
CA ASN A 20 37.09 -7.15 34.19
C ASN A 20 36.73 -8.65 33.97
N PRO A 21 37.70 -9.48 33.53
CA PRO A 21 37.45 -10.78 32.90
C PRO A 21 37.99 -11.98 33.71
N ARG A 22 37.95 -13.16 33.06
CA ARG A 22 38.53 -14.50 33.40
C ARG A 22 37.50 -15.39 34.15
N GLN A 23 37.33 -16.67 33.85
CA GLN A 23 38.31 -17.72 33.53
C GLN A 23 37.74 -18.85 32.64
N VAL A 24 38.66 -19.52 31.94
CA VAL A 24 38.49 -20.73 31.10
C VAL A 24 38.61 -21.99 31.96
N LEU A 25 37.75 -22.99 31.73
CA LEU A 25 38.02 -24.38 32.12
C LEU A 25 37.46 -25.35 31.07
N LEU A 26 38.37 -26.13 30.48
CA LEU A 26 38.11 -27.27 29.60
C LEU A 26 37.49 -28.42 30.40
N GLY A 27 36.42 -29.00 29.86
CA GLY A 27 35.87 -30.29 30.27
C GLY A 27 35.47 -31.09 29.02
N LEU A 28 36.27 -32.11 28.70
CA LEU A 28 35.98 -33.11 27.66
C LEU A 28 35.00 -34.14 28.22
N THR A 29 33.82 -34.25 27.61
CA THR A 29 32.91 -35.40 27.80
C THR A 29 32.28 -35.79 26.46
N LEU A 30 32.57 -37.03 26.06
CA LEU A 30 31.97 -37.74 24.93
C LEU A 30 30.46 -37.94 25.15
N TYR A 31 29.63 -37.52 24.19
CA TYR A 31 28.24 -37.96 24.06
C TYR A 31 27.88 -38.16 22.57
N SER A 32 27.68 -39.43 22.24
CA SER A 32 26.73 -40.03 21.31
C SER A 32 26.09 -39.15 20.21
N LEU A 33 26.35 -39.50 18.95
CA LEU A 33 25.64 -39.01 17.76
C LEU A 33 24.13 -39.32 17.82
N MET A 34 23.32 -38.29 18.05
CA MET A 34 21.98 -38.20 17.48
C MET A 34 22.02 -37.10 16.40
N ILE A 35 21.84 -37.49 15.14
CA ILE A 35 21.66 -36.55 14.04
C ILE A 35 20.23 -36.01 14.17
N ALA A 36 20.07 -34.91 14.91
CA ALA A 36 18.89 -34.08 14.81
C ALA A 36 18.90 -33.38 13.44
N PRO A 37 17.75 -33.17 12.77
CA PRO A 37 17.70 -32.36 11.57
C PRO A 37 18.21 -30.97 11.95
N VAL A 38 19.28 -30.53 11.30
CA VAL A 38 19.79 -29.17 11.41
C VAL A 38 18.71 -28.28 10.81
N LEU A 39 17.81 -27.79 11.67
CA LEU A 39 17.03 -26.59 11.36
C LEU A 39 18.07 -25.52 11.08
N ALA A 40 18.11 -25.06 9.83
CA ALA A 40 18.93 -23.94 9.42
C ALA A 40 18.72 -22.81 10.43
N GLN A 41 19.73 -22.51 11.23
CA GLN A 41 19.69 -21.35 12.09
C GLN A 41 19.57 -20.12 11.18
N PRO A 42 18.62 -19.21 11.42
CA PRO A 42 18.56 -17.97 10.67
C PRO A 42 19.89 -17.22 10.87
N PRO A 43 20.36 -16.49 9.84
CA PRO A 43 21.63 -15.78 9.91
C PRO A 43 21.69 -14.87 11.14
N ALA A 44 22.85 -14.86 11.79
CA ALA A 44 23.10 -14.17 13.03
C ALA A 44 22.73 -12.68 12.96
N GLY A 45 21.79 -12.25 13.82
CA GLY A 45 21.61 -10.84 14.20
C GLY A 45 20.33 -10.13 13.76
N GLY A 46 19.37 -10.79 13.12
CA GLY A 46 18.11 -10.18 12.69
C GLY A 46 16.87 -10.78 13.36
N MET A 47 15.91 -9.93 13.76
CA MET A 47 14.57 -10.34 14.19
C MET A 47 13.84 -11.08 13.05
N SER A 48 13.32 -12.27 13.34
CA SER A 48 12.54 -13.07 12.37
C SER A 48 11.21 -12.41 11.99
N ASP A 49 10.62 -12.81 10.86
CA ASP A 49 9.33 -12.27 10.38
C ASP A 49 8.18 -12.56 11.37
N LEU A 50 8.20 -13.75 11.97
CA LEU A 50 7.23 -14.13 13.00
C LEU A 50 7.38 -13.29 14.27
N GLU A 51 8.62 -13.12 14.75
CA GLU A 51 8.90 -12.29 15.92
C GLU A 51 8.51 -10.83 15.69
N LEU A 52 8.82 -10.29 14.49
CA LEU A 52 8.42 -8.94 14.11
C LEU A 52 6.90 -8.79 14.12
N ARG A 53 6.18 -9.73 13.51
CA ARG A 53 4.72 -9.73 13.48
C ARG A 53 4.13 -9.70 14.89
N ASP A 54 4.65 -10.51 15.80
CA ASP A 54 4.16 -10.57 17.17
C ASP A 54 4.48 -9.30 17.97
N ARG A 55 5.67 -8.71 17.76
CA ARG A 55 6.02 -7.41 18.35
C ARG A 55 5.16 -6.27 17.82
N VAL A 56 4.83 -6.27 16.51
CA VAL A 56 3.90 -5.32 15.90
C VAL A 56 2.52 -5.43 16.55
N LYS A 57 1.95 -6.64 16.66
CA LYS A 57 0.64 -6.84 17.31
C LYS A 57 0.60 -6.32 18.74
N ARG A 58 1.64 -6.60 19.54
CA ARG A 58 1.74 -6.06 20.91
C ARG A 58 1.81 -4.54 20.92
N SER A 59 2.57 -3.95 20.00
CA SER A 59 2.72 -2.49 19.91
C SER A 59 1.42 -1.82 19.50
N LEU A 60 0.69 -2.39 18.54
CA LEU A 60 -0.65 -1.95 18.12
C LEU A 60 -1.63 -1.94 19.29
N ASN A 61 -1.70 -3.04 20.06
CA ASN A 61 -2.61 -3.12 21.22
C ASN A 61 -2.30 -2.04 22.26
N ARG A 62 -1.03 -1.85 22.60
CA ARG A 62 -0.60 -0.81 23.56
C ARG A 62 -0.94 0.60 23.08
N GLY A 63 -0.80 0.87 21.79
CA GLY A 63 -1.15 2.15 21.18
C GLY A 63 -2.66 2.41 21.15
N CYS A 64 -3.45 1.38 20.82
CA CYS A 64 -4.91 1.47 20.91
C CYS A 64 -5.34 1.75 22.36
N ASP A 65 -4.77 1.03 23.33
CA ASP A 65 -5.05 1.26 24.74
C ASP A 65 -4.66 2.67 25.22
N TYR A 66 -3.59 3.24 24.66
CA TYR A 66 -3.24 4.64 24.90
C TYR A 66 -4.35 5.58 24.43
N LEU A 67 -4.85 5.41 23.19
CA LEU A 67 -5.95 6.23 22.68
C LEU A 67 -7.22 6.03 23.53
N ARG A 68 -7.58 4.80 23.89
CA ARG A 68 -8.76 4.54 24.76
C ARG A 68 -8.66 5.26 26.10
N ARG A 69 -7.49 5.23 26.75
CA ARG A 69 -7.29 5.90 28.05
C ARG A 69 -7.25 7.42 27.98
N THR A 70 -6.89 7.99 26.83
CA THR A 70 -6.76 9.44 26.64
C THR A 70 -8.02 10.08 26.02
N GLN A 71 -9.01 9.27 25.65
CA GLN A 71 -10.30 9.77 25.18
C GLN A 71 -11.03 10.51 26.31
N ARG A 72 -11.58 11.69 25.99
CA ARG A 72 -12.39 12.48 26.93
C ARG A 72 -13.79 11.88 27.07
N ALA A 73 -14.50 12.30 28.11
CA ALA A 73 -15.86 11.85 28.38
C ALA A 73 -16.87 12.19 27.27
N ASP A 74 -16.62 13.25 26.51
CA ASP A 74 -17.42 13.67 25.34
C ASP A 74 -17.08 12.89 24.05
N GLY A 75 -16.12 11.95 24.12
CA GLY A 75 -15.66 11.15 22.99
C GLY A 75 -14.52 11.76 22.18
N SER A 76 -14.13 13.02 22.44
CA SER A 76 -13.05 13.69 21.72
C SER A 76 -11.65 13.29 22.18
N TRP A 77 -10.67 13.53 21.32
CA TRP A 77 -9.27 13.58 21.70
C TRP A 77 -8.70 14.98 21.48
N VAL A 78 -7.82 15.39 22.39
CA VAL A 78 -7.11 16.65 22.29
C VAL A 78 -5.61 16.43 22.29
N GLY A 79 -4.90 17.39 21.71
CA GLY A 79 -3.45 17.40 21.64
C GLY A 79 -2.87 18.53 22.47
N GLU A 80 -1.55 18.53 22.52
CA GLU A 80 -0.77 19.58 23.16
C GLU A 80 -0.26 20.61 22.14
N GLY A 81 0.15 21.78 22.62
CA GLY A 81 0.76 22.82 21.79
C GLY A 81 -0.17 23.33 20.69
N THR A 82 0.31 23.40 19.45
CA THR A 82 -0.47 23.90 18.30
C THR A 82 -1.67 23.03 17.95
N TYR A 83 -1.78 21.83 18.53
CA TYR A 83 -2.88 20.91 18.25
C TYR A 83 -4.08 21.08 19.19
N THR A 84 -4.00 21.98 20.19
CA THR A 84 -5.09 22.19 21.17
C THR A 84 -6.38 22.68 20.52
N GLU A 85 -6.27 23.40 19.41
CA GLU A 85 -7.41 24.01 18.70
C GLU A 85 -8.00 23.08 17.62
N HIS A 86 -7.28 22.02 17.22
CA HIS A 86 -7.67 21.12 16.11
C HIS A 86 -8.33 19.82 16.60
N VAL A 87 -9.29 19.94 17.50
CA VAL A 87 -9.93 18.80 18.20
C VAL A 87 -10.65 17.87 17.22
N VAL A 88 -11.30 18.42 16.18
CA VAL A 88 -12.00 17.63 15.15
C VAL A 88 -11.01 16.81 14.35
N GLY A 89 -9.89 17.41 13.92
CA GLY A 89 -8.84 16.70 13.19
C GLY A 89 -8.21 15.58 14.00
N LEU A 90 -7.87 15.84 15.28
CA LEU A 90 -7.30 14.81 16.15
C LEU A 90 -8.27 13.68 16.46
N THR A 91 -9.53 14.01 16.75
CA THR A 91 -10.56 12.99 17.01
C THR A 91 -10.77 12.13 15.77
N SER A 92 -10.81 12.73 14.58
CA SER A 92 -10.92 12.02 13.31
C SER A 92 -9.73 11.10 13.07
N LEU A 93 -8.51 11.57 13.33
CA LEU A 93 -7.29 10.77 13.18
C LEU A 93 -7.25 9.59 14.17
N ALA A 94 -7.66 9.81 15.42
CA ALA A 94 -7.73 8.75 16.45
C ALA A 94 -8.78 7.68 16.11
N VAL A 95 -9.98 8.10 15.67
CA VAL A 95 -11.03 7.19 15.19
C VAL A 95 -10.52 6.36 14.01
N LEU A 96 -9.92 7.03 13.01
CA LEU A 96 -9.36 6.35 11.84
C LEU A 96 -8.27 5.33 12.24
N ALA A 97 -7.39 5.70 13.18
CA ALA A 97 -6.36 4.80 13.69
C ALA A 97 -6.94 3.57 14.40
N LEU A 98 -7.94 3.76 15.28
CA LEU A 98 -8.59 2.67 16.01
C LEU A 98 -9.26 1.67 15.06
N ILE A 99 -10.02 2.16 14.07
CA ILE A 99 -10.67 1.32 13.04
C ILE A 99 -9.63 0.55 12.25
N ASN A 100 -8.56 1.22 11.80
CA ASN A 100 -7.48 0.55 11.05
C ASN A 100 -6.72 -0.49 11.89
N CYS A 101 -6.76 -0.39 13.22
CA CYS A 101 -6.18 -1.36 14.14
C CYS A 101 -7.16 -2.47 14.57
N ASP A 102 -8.23 -2.71 13.82
CA ASP A 102 -9.26 -3.72 14.12
C ASP A 102 -10.03 -3.48 15.42
N THR A 103 -10.10 -2.23 15.91
CA THR A 103 -11.09 -1.91 16.93
C THR A 103 -12.47 -1.91 16.28
N PRO A 104 -13.44 -2.70 16.78
CA PRO A 104 -14.78 -2.77 16.19
C PRO A 104 -15.43 -1.39 16.09
N VAL A 105 -16.12 -1.10 14.99
CA VAL A 105 -16.78 0.20 14.77
C VAL A 105 -17.86 0.47 15.82
N ASP A 106 -18.52 -0.58 16.32
CA ASP A 106 -19.53 -0.52 17.37
C ASP A 106 -18.94 -0.43 18.79
N SER A 107 -17.61 -0.39 18.95
CA SER A 107 -16.99 -0.21 20.27
C SER A 107 -17.30 1.17 20.85
N ARG A 108 -17.32 1.25 22.18
CA ARG A 108 -17.61 2.49 22.91
C ARG A 108 -16.72 3.64 22.48
N GLU A 109 -15.43 3.37 22.26
CA GLU A 109 -14.42 4.39 21.98
C GLU A 109 -14.54 4.91 20.55
N VAL A 110 -14.79 4.02 19.58
CA VAL A 110 -15.02 4.42 18.19
C VAL A 110 -16.34 5.18 18.06
N GLN A 111 -17.43 4.66 18.63
CA GLN A 111 -18.73 5.34 18.63
C GLN A 111 -18.70 6.67 19.39
N GLY A 112 -17.96 6.76 20.50
CA GLY A 112 -17.75 8.02 21.22
C GLY A 112 -17.13 9.08 20.32
N GLY A 113 -16.04 8.73 19.62
CA GLY A 113 -15.39 9.62 18.66
C GLY A 113 -16.30 10.00 17.50
N LEU A 114 -16.97 9.03 16.86
CA LEU A 114 -17.89 9.28 15.76
C LEU A 114 -19.07 10.17 16.17
N ASN A 115 -19.63 9.98 17.36
CA ASN A 115 -20.72 10.82 17.87
C ASN A 115 -20.26 12.26 18.11
N TYR A 116 -19.04 12.46 18.65
CA TYR A 116 -18.44 13.79 18.75
C TYR A 116 -18.27 14.44 17.37
N LEU A 117 -17.74 13.69 16.40
CA LEU A 117 -17.50 14.19 15.03
C LEU A 117 -18.79 14.57 14.29
N ARG A 118 -19.86 13.77 14.46
CA ARG A 118 -21.18 14.05 13.88
C ARG A 118 -21.87 15.26 14.52
N ALA A 119 -21.60 15.49 15.81
CA ALA A 119 -22.09 16.67 16.53
C ALA A 119 -21.24 17.92 16.28
N SER A 120 -20.02 17.76 15.77
CA SER A 120 -19.11 18.86 15.47
C SER A 120 -19.64 19.66 14.28
N GLY A 121 -19.73 20.98 14.44
CA GLY A 121 -20.08 21.87 13.33
C GLY A 121 -19.05 21.79 12.21
N LEU A 122 -19.50 21.91 10.96
CA LEU A 122 -18.64 21.91 9.77
C LEU A 122 -18.03 23.28 9.45
N ASN A 123 -18.40 24.30 10.22
CA ASN A 123 -17.96 25.67 9.98
C ASN A 123 -16.50 25.83 10.40
N GLU A 124 -15.73 26.55 9.58
CA GLU A 124 -14.33 26.91 9.87
C GLU A 124 -13.37 25.74 10.05
N LEU A 125 -13.70 24.54 9.57
CA LEU A 125 -12.72 23.45 9.52
C LEU A 125 -11.65 23.74 8.46
N SER A 126 -10.39 23.45 8.83
CA SER A 126 -9.27 23.45 7.90
C SER A 126 -9.39 22.32 6.88
N THR A 127 -8.57 22.36 5.82
CA THR A 127 -8.47 21.27 4.84
C THR A 127 -8.09 19.94 5.51
N TYR A 128 -7.16 19.95 6.47
CA TYR A 128 -6.78 18.74 7.23
C TYR A 128 -7.95 18.17 8.00
N GLU A 129 -8.65 19.00 8.77
CA GLU A 129 -9.76 18.55 9.63
C GLU A 129 -10.93 18.03 8.80
N THR A 130 -11.28 18.73 7.73
CA THR A 130 -12.34 18.30 6.80
C THR A 130 -11.98 16.97 6.13
N SER A 131 -10.73 16.83 5.68
CA SER A 131 -10.25 15.61 5.03
C SER A 131 -10.22 14.42 5.99
N LEU A 132 -9.69 14.62 7.21
CA LEU A 132 -9.64 13.58 8.23
C LEU A 132 -11.04 13.16 8.69
N LEU A 133 -11.95 14.11 8.89
CA LEU A 133 -13.34 13.84 9.21
C LEU A 133 -14.00 12.98 8.12
N LEU A 134 -13.85 13.37 6.85
CA LEU A 134 -14.37 12.60 5.72
C LEU A 134 -13.82 11.17 5.70
N MET A 135 -12.50 10.99 5.87
CA MET A 135 -11.89 9.66 5.92
C MET A 135 -12.38 8.83 7.12
N ALA A 136 -12.57 9.44 8.29
CA ALA A 136 -13.07 8.75 9.48
C ALA A 136 -14.52 8.25 9.29
N LEU A 137 -15.40 9.08 8.71
CA LEU A 137 -16.78 8.67 8.38
C LEU A 137 -16.81 7.58 7.30
N CYS A 138 -15.95 7.69 6.27
CA CYS A 138 -15.84 6.64 5.25
C CYS A 138 -15.34 5.31 5.84
N ALA A 139 -14.41 5.34 6.79
CA ALA A 139 -13.85 4.16 7.43
C ALA A 139 -14.83 3.47 8.41
N ALA A 140 -15.81 4.20 8.94
CA ALA A 140 -16.85 3.63 9.79
C ALA A 140 -17.86 2.77 8.99
N GLU A 141 -17.99 3.02 7.68
CA GLU A 141 -18.93 2.35 6.78
C GLU A 141 -20.41 2.40 7.23
N GLU A 142 -20.79 3.33 8.12
CA GLU A 142 -22.17 3.60 8.52
C GLU A 142 -22.88 4.50 7.47
N TYR A 143 -22.86 4.09 6.20
CA TYR A 143 -23.25 4.93 5.08
C TYR A 143 -24.71 5.40 5.13
N ASP A 144 -25.64 4.59 5.66
CA ASP A 144 -27.04 5.00 5.86
C ASP A 144 -27.16 6.24 6.76
N ARG A 145 -26.22 6.41 7.69
CA ARG A 145 -26.16 7.55 8.61
C ARG A 145 -25.33 8.71 8.06
N ASP A 146 -24.17 8.41 7.47
CA ASP A 146 -23.14 9.42 7.21
C ASP A 146 -23.10 9.91 5.76
N MET A 147 -23.76 9.25 4.80
CA MET A 147 -23.61 9.55 3.37
C MET A 147 -23.91 11.01 3.00
N PHE A 148 -24.89 11.65 3.66
CA PHE A 148 -25.17 13.08 3.44
C PHE A 148 -23.98 13.98 3.82
N GLN A 149 -23.36 13.70 4.96
CA GLN A 149 -22.20 14.45 5.46
C GLN A 149 -20.96 14.14 4.60
N ILE A 150 -20.73 12.87 4.25
CA ILE A 150 -19.66 12.44 3.34
C ILE A 150 -19.73 13.21 2.01
N ARG A 151 -20.92 13.25 1.37
CA ARG A 151 -21.13 14.00 0.11
C ARG A 151 -20.91 15.50 0.29
N SER A 152 -21.36 16.08 1.40
CA SER A 152 -21.21 17.51 1.67
C SER A 152 -19.74 17.90 1.86
N LEU A 153 -18.98 17.09 2.62
CA LEU A 153 -17.54 17.28 2.84
C LEU A 153 -16.74 17.11 1.53
N ALA A 154 -17.03 16.07 0.75
CA ALA A 154 -16.38 15.84 -0.54
C ALA A 154 -16.56 17.04 -1.48
N ARG A 155 -17.80 17.53 -1.63
CA ARG A 155 -18.10 18.73 -2.44
C ARG A 155 -17.41 19.99 -1.94
N LEU A 156 -17.30 20.16 -0.62
CA LEU A 156 -16.57 21.29 -0.04
C LEU A 156 -15.08 21.22 -0.41
N ILE A 157 -14.46 20.05 -0.30
CA ILE A 157 -13.08 19.83 -0.73
C ILE A 157 -12.94 20.10 -2.23
N GLU A 158 -13.76 19.50 -3.09
CA GLU A 158 -13.70 19.69 -4.55
C GLU A 158 -13.83 21.16 -4.95
N SER A 159 -14.81 21.87 -4.41
CA SER A 159 -15.06 23.30 -4.74
C SER A 159 -14.02 24.28 -4.18
N SER A 160 -13.10 23.79 -3.36
CA SER A 160 -12.01 24.55 -2.75
C SER A 160 -10.65 24.30 -3.42
N GLN A 161 -10.58 23.43 -4.43
CA GLN A 161 -9.34 23.18 -5.17
C GLN A 161 -8.92 24.44 -5.95
N GLU A 162 -7.63 24.80 -5.90
CA GLU A 162 -7.07 25.81 -6.80
C GLU A 162 -7.07 25.27 -8.23
N THR A 163 -7.57 26.05 -9.18
CA THR A 163 -7.74 25.61 -10.58
C THR A 163 -6.81 26.35 -11.54
N ARG A 164 -6.02 27.31 -11.05
CA ARG A 164 -5.22 28.22 -11.87
C ARG A 164 -3.77 28.28 -11.40
N GLY A 165 -2.90 28.72 -12.31
CA GLY A 165 -1.49 28.99 -12.02
C GLY A 165 -0.67 27.75 -11.68
N ASN A 166 0.49 27.96 -11.08
CA ASN A 166 1.43 26.89 -10.72
C ASN A 166 0.93 26.00 -9.57
N ASP A 167 0.00 26.51 -8.78
CA ASP A 167 -0.60 25.80 -7.64
C ASP A 167 -1.92 25.10 -8.03
N GLY A 168 -2.34 25.21 -9.29
CA GLY A 168 -3.50 24.51 -9.84
C GLY A 168 -3.41 23.01 -9.55
N GLY A 169 -4.48 22.43 -9.02
CA GLY A 169 -4.58 21.04 -8.59
C GLY A 169 -4.40 20.81 -7.08
N LEU A 170 -4.00 21.82 -6.30
CA LEU A 170 -3.77 21.72 -4.86
C LEU A 170 -4.83 22.43 -4.01
N TRP A 171 -4.69 22.29 -2.68
CA TRP A 171 -5.52 22.91 -1.66
C TRP A 171 -4.65 23.67 -0.65
N GLY A 172 -5.17 24.78 -0.12
CA GLY A 172 -4.56 25.54 0.98
C GLY A 172 -5.04 25.06 2.35
N TYR A 173 -4.70 25.81 3.40
CA TYR A 173 -5.09 25.49 4.78
C TYR A 173 -6.58 25.72 5.06
N GLY A 174 -7.20 26.69 4.39
CA GLY A 174 -8.64 26.92 4.47
C GLY A 174 -9.38 26.41 3.24
N LEU A 175 -10.56 25.86 3.44
CA LEU A 175 -11.52 25.58 2.38
C LEU A 175 -12.41 26.81 2.10
N ARG A 176 -13.20 26.77 1.03
CA ARG A 176 -14.10 27.88 0.68
C ARG A 176 -15.00 28.24 1.86
N GLY A 177 -14.98 29.52 2.25
CA GLY A 177 -15.68 30.03 3.44
C GLY A 177 -14.82 30.11 4.70
N HIS A 178 -13.61 29.55 4.70
CA HIS A 178 -12.66 29.65 5.80
C HIS A 178 -11.82 30.95 5.70
N PRO A 179 -11.47 31.63 6.82
CA PRO A 179 -10.66 32.86 6.79
C PRO A 179 -9.30 32.71 6.10
N GLN A 180 -8.71 31.51 6.20
CA GLN A 180 -7.42 31.17 5.57
C GLN A 180 -7.54 30.63 4.14
N PHE A 181 -8.71 30.73 3.48
CA PHE A 181 -8.91 30.22 2.11
C PHE A 181 -7.92 30.84 1.10
N HIS A 182 -7.47 32.08 1.32
CA HIS A 182 -6.54 32.78 0.44
C HIS A 182 -5.06 32.43 0.68
N ILE A 183 -4.75 31.58 1.66
CA ILE A 183 -3.37 31.12 1.88
C ILE A 183 -2.97 30.19 0.74
N HIS A 184 -1.74 30.35 0.24
CA HIS A 184 -1.19 29.57 -0.86
C HIS A 184 -1.35 28.06 -0.65
N PRO A 185 -1.79 27.31 -1.69
CA PRO A 185 -1.87 25.86 -1.66
C PRO A 185 -0.51 25.18 -1.43
N ASP A 186 -0.54 23.97 -0.86
CA ASP A 186 0.65 23.15 -0.69
C ASP A 186 0.37 21.65 -0.89
N ARG A 187 1.44 20.86 -1.03
CA ARG A 187 1.33 19.42 -1.33
C ARG A 187 0.88 18.58 -0.14
N SER A 188 1.00 19.09 1.08
CA SER A 188 0.56 18.40 2.28
C SER A 188 -0.96 18.45 2.40
N ASN A 189 -1.54 19.65 2.29
CA ASN A 189 -2.99 19.83 2.18
C ASN A 189 -3.54 19.08 0.96
N GLY A 190 -2.84 19.13 -0.17
CA GLY A 190 -3.20 18.36 -1.36
C GLY A 190 -3.23 16.85 -1.14
N GLN A 191 -2.28 16.29 -0.39
CA GLN A 191 -2.28 14.85 -0.06
C GLN A 191 -3.54 14.46 0.71
N PHE A 192 -3.88 15.19 1.77
CA PHE A 192 -5.06 14.88 2.60
C PHE A 192 -6.37 15.04 1.83
N ALA A 193 -6.51 16.09 1.03
CA ALA A 193 -7.67 16.27 0.16
C ALA A 193 -7.83 15.09 -0.82
N ILE A 194 -6.74 14.67 -1.49
CA ILE A 194 -6.76 13.54 -2.44
C ILE A 194 -7.10 12.22 -1.74
N LEU A 195 -6.56 11.97 -0.55
CA LEU A 195 -6.89 10.79 0.25
C LEU A 195 -8.37 10.77 0.64
N ALA A 196 -8.91 11.89 1.10
CA ALA A 196 -10.29 11.99 1.54
C ALA A 196 -11.29 11.86 0.37
N LEU A 197 -11.00 12.51 -0.76
CA LEU A 197 -11.79 12.35 -1.98
C LEU A 197 -11.75 10.92 -2.51
N ARG A 198 -10.61 10.22 -2.35
CA ARG A 198 -10.51 8.81 -2.73
C ARG A 198 -11.45 7.98 -1.88
N ASP A 199 -11.41 8.14 -0.56
CA ASP A 199 -12.24 7.34 0.34
C ASP A 199 -13.73 7.65 0.11
N ALA A 200 -14.10 8.90 -0.18
CA ALA A 200 -15.45 9.27 -0.62
C ALA A 200 -15.85 8.58 -1.95
N ALA A 201 -14.95 8.53 -2.93
CA ALA A 201 -15.20 7.83 -4.18
C ALA A 201 -15.41 6.32 -3.97
N TYR A 202 -14.66 5.70 -3.07
CA TYR A 202 -14.85 4.29 -2.71
C TYR A 202 -16.15 4.06 -1.91
N ALA A 203 -16.62 5.06 -1.17
CA ALA A 203 -17.93 5.06 -0.53
C ALA A 203 -19.10 5.31 -1.52
N GLY A 204 -18.83 5.60 -2.79
CA GLY A 204 -19.85 5.79 -3.83
C GLY A 204 -20.23 7.25 -4.07
N VAL A 205 -19.43 8.21 -3.60
CA VAL A 205 -19.57 9.62 -4.00
C VAL A 205 -18.91 9.83 -5.36
N GLU A 206 -19.65 10.36 -6.32
CA GLU A 206 -19.06 10.79 -7.59
C GLU A 206 -18.23 12.05 -7.38
N ILE A 207 -16.94 11.97 -7.74
CA ILE A 207 -15.98 13.07 -7.68
C ILE A 207 -15.67 13.51 -9.12
N ASP A 208 -15.64 14.81 -9.37
CA ASP A 208 -15.40 15.38 -10.69
C ASP A 208 -14.05 14.89 -11.26
N ARG A 209 -14.09 14.35 -12.49
CA ARG A 209 -12.89 13.89 -13.21
C ARG A 209 -11.83 14.98 -13.31
N ASN A 210 -12.25 16.24 -13.48
CA ASN A 210 -11.35 17.38 -13.58
C ASN A 210 -10.59 17.63 -12.28
N THR A 211 -11.18 17.35 -11.11
CA THR A 211 -10.47 17.44 -9.83
C THR A 211 -9.29 16.47 -9.77
N TRP A 212 -9.51 15.23 -10.21
CA TRP A 212 -8.43 14.24 -10.33
C TRP A 212 -7.38 14.66 -11.35
N LYS A 213 -7.82 15.18 -12.50
CA LYS A 213 -6.93 15.60 -13.58
C LYS A 213 -6.01 16.75 -13.15
N LEU A 214 -6.56 17.80 -12.55
CA LEU A 214 -5.77 18.94 -12.08
C LEU A 214 -4.74 18.52 -11.04
N ALA A 215 -5.14 17.69 -10.06
CA ALA A 215 -4.23 17.15 -9.07
C ALA A 215 -3.12 16.29 -9.71
N HIS A 216 -3.50 15.40 -10.66
CA HIS A 216 -2.54 14.58 -11.40
C HIS A 216 -1.51 15.43 -12.15
N ASP A 217 -2.00 16.37 -12.95
CA ASP A 217 -1.17 17.27 -13.77
C ASP A 217 -0.25 18.12 -12.90
N HIS A 218 -0.70 18.54 -11.70
CA HIS A 218 0.16 19.23 -10.74
C HIS A 218 1.37 18.38 -10.37
N PHE A 219 1.17 17.16 -9.87
CA PHE A 219 2.27 16.32 -9.41
C PHE A 219 3.16 15.85 -10.57
N VAL A 220 2.62 15.65 -11.77
CA VAL A 220 3.41 15.36 -12.97
C VAL A 220 4.33 16.51 -13.35
N ASN A 221 3.81 17.75 -13.36
CA ASN A 221 4.51 18.91 -13.92
C ASN A 221 5.38 19.67 -12.92
N GLN A 222 5.01 19.70 -11.64
CA GLN A 222 5.66 20.52 -10.61
C GLN A 222 6.63 19.69 -9.75
N ARG A 223 7.63 19.03 -10.35
CA ARG A 223 8.62 18.21 -9.61
C ARG A 223 9.97 18.91 -9.44
N CYS A 224 10.74 18.54 -8.42
CA CYS A 224 12.10 19.06 -8.27
C CYS A 224 13.06 18.47 -9.33
N PRO A 225 14.14 19.21 -9.69
CA PRO A 225 15.28 18.63 -10.40
C PRO A 225 15.86 17.46 -9.58
N GLY A 226 16.01 16.28 -10.20
CA GLY A 226 16.47 15.06 -9.52
C GLY A 226 15.37 14.14 -8.99
N GLY A 227 14.09 14.52 -9.12
CA GLY A 227 12.94 13.73 -8.66
C GLY A 227 12.37 14.22 -7.32
N GLY A 228 11.23 13.65 -6.93
CA GLY A 228 10.52 14.02 -5.72
C GLY A 228 9.92 15.43 -5.74
N TRP A 229 9.44 15.86 -4.57
CA TRP A 229 8.72 17.12 -4.41
C TRP A 229 9.18 17.91 -3.18
N SER A 230 9.15 19.23 -3.31
CA SER A 230 9.31 20.19 -2.22
C SER A 230 7.94 20.48 -1.58
N TYR A 231 7.89 21.41 -0.61
CA TYR A 231 6.62 21.78 0.04
C TYR A 231 5.67 22.54 -0.90
N GLU A 232 6.18 23.58 -1.57
CA GLU A 232 5.44 24.46 -2.49
C GLU A 232 5.70 24.13 -3.96
N GLY A 233 4.76 24.49 -4.85
CA GLY A 233 4.81 24.22 -6.30
C GLY A 233 6.19 24.45 -6.94
N ASN A 234 6.81 25.60 -6.62
CA ASN A 234 8.05 26.08 -7.23
C ASN A 234 9.35 25.70 -6.48
N GLY A 235 9.26 24.98 -5.35
CA GLY A 235 10.42 24.69 -4.51
C GLY A 235 11.39 23.72 -5.20
N ARG A 236 12.70 23.95 -5.03
CA ARG A 236 13.76 23.21 -5.76
C ARG A 236 14.38 22.05 -4.99
N SER A 237 14.08 21.91 -3.70
CA SER A 237 14.66 20.88 -2.84
C SER A 237 13.59 19.90 -2.39
N ALA A 238 13.72 18.64 -2.83
CA ALA A 238 12.81 17.59 -2.45
C ALA A 238 12.92 17.23 -0.96
N THR A 239 11.81 16.85 -0.34
CA THR A 239 11.74 16.37 1.04
C THR A 239 11.05 15.01 1.10
N GLY A 240 11.38 14.18 2.08
CA GLY A 240 10.80 12.86 2.25
C GLY A 240 9.29 12.92 2.32
N SER A 241 8.74 13.75 3.23
CA SER A 241 7.29 13.93 3.42
C SER A 241 6.55 14.30 2.13
N MET A 242 7.09 15.23 1.35
CA MET A 242 6.42 15.68 0.12
C MET A 242 6.64 14.71 -1.04
N THR A 243 7.77 14.01 -1.07
CA THR A 243 8.01 12.93 -2.02
C THR A 243 7.00 11.80 -1.83
N VAL A 244 6.83 11.31 -0.61
CA VAL A 244 5.88 10.22 -0.33
C VAL A 244 4.43 10.67 -0.55
N ALA A 245 4.12 11.93 -0.26
CA ALA A 245 2.83 12.54 -0.61
C ALA A 245 2.58 12.50 -2.12
N GLY A 246 3.55 12.90 -2.95
CA GLY A 246 3.41 12.87 -4.40
C GLY A 246 3.32 11.46 -4.99
N ILE A 247 4.06 10.48 -4.44
CA ILE A 247 3.93 9.07 -4.84
C ILE A 247 2.51 8.56 -4.57
N ALA A 248 1.99 8.81 -3.36
CA ALA A 248 0.62 8.44 -3.00
C ALA A 248 -0.42 9.12 -3.89
N SER A 249 -0.31 10.45 -4.07
CA SER A 249 -1.23 11.25 -4.89
C SER A 249 -1.24 10.84 -6.36
N LEU A 250 -0.07 10.58 -6.96
CA LEU A 250 -0.01 10.09 -8.34
C LEU A 250 -0.55 8.67 -8.47
N SER A 251 -0.34 7.80 -7.50
CA SER A 251 -0.89 6.45 -7.52
C SER A 251 -2.43 6.47 -7.48
N ILE A 252 -3.01 7.33 -6.63
CA ILE A 252 -4.46 7.53 -6.55
C ILE A 252 -5.00 8.12 -7.84
N THR A 253 -4.48 9.28 -8.25
CA THR A 253 -5.01 10.01 -9.40
C THR A 253 -4.87 9.24 -10.70
N SER A 254 -3.75 8.53 -10.92
CA SER A 254 -3.57 7.67 -12.10
C SER A 254 -4.66 6.61 -12.18
N ARG A 255 -5.03 6.00 -11.05
CA ARG A 255 -6.10 5.00 -11.00
C ARG A 255 -7.48 5.62 -11.17
N MET A 256 -7.76 6.75 -10.53
CA MET A 256 -9.05 7.46 -10.67
C MET A 256 -9.28 7.95 -12.09
N LEU A 257 -8.20 8.29 -12.81
CA LEU A 257 -8.26 8.75 -14.19
C LEU A 257 -8.38 7.63 -15.22
N LEU A 258 -8.28 6.34 -14.86
CA LEU A 258 -8.61 5.25 -15.77
C LEU A 258 -10.05 5.44 -16.28
N ASP A 259 -10.21 5.41 -17.59
CA ASP A 259 -11.50 5.49 -18.27
C ASP A 259 -11.64 4.37 -19.30
N ASP A 260 -12.77 4.38 -20.01
CA ASP A 260 -13.14 3.38 -21.00
C ASP A 260 -12.97 3.94 -22.43
N SER A 261 -12.11 4.94 -22.64
CA SER A 261 -11.90 5.59 -23.95
C SER A 261 -11.23 4.68 -25.00
N ASP A 262 -10.57 3.64 -24.55
CA ASP A 262 -9.92 2.57 -25.32
C ASP A 262 -10.87 1.38 -25.61
N VAL A 263 -12.16 1.49 -25.30
CA VAL A 263 -13.14 0.41 -25.43
C VAL A 263 -13.95 0.56 -26.71
N ASP A 264 -14.01 -0.51 -27.50
CA ASP A 264 -14.78 -0.55 -28.75
C ASP A 264 -16.30 -0.69 -28.51
N ALA A 265 -17.08 -0.59 -29.59
CA ALA A 265 -18.54 -0.71 -29.55
C ALA A 265 -19.06 -2.08 -29.06
N THR A 266 -18.21 -3.11 -29.03
CA THR A 266 -18.52 -4.46 -28.52
C THR A 266 -18.09 -4.66 -27.06
N GLY A 267 -17.63 -3.59 -26.41
CA GLY A 267 -17.13 -3.59 -25.04
C GLY A 267 -15.72 -4.15 -24.89
N ARG A 268 -14.95 -4.33 -25.97
CA ARG A 268 -13.56 -4.85 -25.88
C ARG A 268 -12.57 -3.70 -25.68
N PRO A 269 -11.80 -3.68 -24.58
CA PRO A 269 -10.71 -2.72 -24.41
C PRO A 269 -9.51 -3.02 -25.31
N ASN A 270 -8.73 -2.00 -25.67
CA ASN A 270 -7.43 -2.14 -26.32
C ASN A 270 -6.37 -2.63 -25.31
N CYS A 271 -6.29 -3.95 -25.12
CA CYS A 271 -5.36 -4.57 -24.16
C CYS A 271 -3.89 -4.61 -24.61
N CYS A 272 -3.61 -4.33 -25.88
CA CYS A 272 -2.27 -4.48 -26.46
C CYS A 272 -1.40 -3.23 -26.31
N GLU A 273 -2.03 -2.08 -26.09
CA GLU A 273 -1.34 -0.82 -25.85
C GLU A 273 -0.74 -0.81 -24.45
N ALA A 274 0.58 -0.65 -24.37
CA ALA A 274 1.26 -0.59 -23.07
C ALA A 274 0.88 0.70 -22.35
N ALA A 275 0.62 0.61 -21.05
CA ALA A 275 0.41 1.79 -20.22
C ALA A 275 1.62 2.73 -20.33
N THR A 276 1.36 4.01 -20.63
CA THR A 276 2.42 5.03 -20.67
C THR A 276 3.00 5.18 -19.25
N PRO A 277 4.31 4.93 -19.05
CA PRO A 277 4.90 5.06 -17.72
C PRO A 277 4.79 6.48 -17.18
N ASN A 278 4.37 6.62 -15.92
CA ASN A 278 4.38 7.92 -15.25
C ASN A 278 5.83 8.26 -14.83
N ASN A 279 6.53 9.02 -15.68
CA ASN A 279 7.92 9.40 -15.46
C ASN A 279 8.14 10.17 -14.15
N ALA A 280 7.16 10.97 -13.70
CA ALA A 280 7.25 11.70 -12.45
C ALA A 280 7.18 10.75 -11.24
N LEU A 281 6.27 9.77 -11.27
CA LEU A 281 6.18 8.70 -10.27
C LEU A 281 7.47 7.89 -10.21
N MET A 282 7.99 7.44 -11.36
CA MET A 282 9.24 6.67 -11.43
C MET A 282 10.44 7.44 -10.87
N ALA A 283 10.58 8.72 -11.22
CA ALA A 283 11.66 9.56 -10.71
C ALA A 283 11.57 9.76 -9.19
N ALA A 284 10.37 9.89 -8.62
CA ALA A 284 10.19 10.01 -7.18
C ALA A 284 10.49 8.72 -6.42
N ILE A 285 10.10 7.56 -6.98
CA ILE A 285 10.43 6.24 -6.45
C ILE A 285 11.96 6.04 -6.42
N GLU A 286 12.65 6.41 -7.51
CA GLU A 286 14.11 6.36 -7.59
C GLU A 286 14.76 7.28 -6.56
N TRP A 287 14.30 8.52 -6.47
CA TRP A 287 14.83 9.49 -5.50
C TRP A 287 14.69 8.95 -4.07
N LEU A 288 13.52 8.44 -3.70
CA LEU A 288 13.28 7.90 -2.36
C LEU A 288 14.14 6.67 -2.06
N GLY A 289 14.38 5.83 -3.06
CA GLY A 289 15.23 4.64 -2.94
C GLY A 289 16.74 4.90 -2.94
N THR A 290 17.17 6.15 -3.11
CA THR A 290 18.61 6.48 -3.20
C THR A 290 19.30 6.27 -1.85
N PRO A 291 20.51 5.65 -1.81
CA PRO A 291 21.27 5.51 -0.56
C PRO A 291 21.48 6.85 0.16
N GLY A 292 21.14 6.89 1.45
CA GLY A 292 21.18 8.11 2.27
C GLY A 292 19.92 8.98 2.21
N VAL A 293 19.05 8.80 1.22
CA VAL A 293 17.74 9.48 1.15
C VAL A 293 16.69 8.72 1.96
N PHE A 294 16.52 7.42 1.73
CA PHE A 294 15.60 6.61 2.53
C PHE A 294 16.04 6.60 4.00
N GLN A 295 15.18 7.03 4.92
CA GLN A 295 15.45 7.02 6.36
C GLN A 295 14.15 6.79 7.11
N VAL A 296 14.16 5.96 8.16
CA VAL A 296 12.99 5.80 9.06
C VAL A 296 13.12 6.59 10.35
N ASN A 297 14.30 7.14 10.65
CA ASN A 297 14.62 7.81 11.91
C ASN A 297 14.53 9.36 11.83
N SER A 298 14.31 9.91 10.64
CA SER A 298 14.13 11.33 10.40
C SER A 298 13.33 11.55 9.12
N ASN A 299 12.86 12.78 8.86
CA ASN A 299 12.29 13.18 7.58
C ASN A 299 13.41 13.70 6.64
N PRO A 300 13.77 12.98 5.57
CA PRO A 300 14.82 13.39 4.63
C PRO A 300 14.58 14.78 4.05
N GLY A 301 15.56 15.68 4.11
CA GLY A 301 15.40 17.06 3.63
C GLY A 301 14.43 17.93 4.46
N GLY A 302 13.79 17.38 5.49
CA GLY A 302 12.85 18.08 6.38
C GLY A 302 13.44 18.50 7.73
N GLU A 303 14.77 18.41 7.89
CA GLU A 303 15.49 18.76 9.13
C GLU A 303 14.94 18.05 10.38
N GLY A 304 14.41 16.82 10.22
CA GLY A 304 13.82 16.05 11.33
C GLY A 304 12.42 16.48 11.77
N ARG A 305 11.81 17.52 11.16
CA ARG A 305 10.42 17.93 11.42
C ARG A 305 9.43 17.03 10.68
N TRP A 306 8.21 16.95 11.20
CA TRP A 306 7.09 16.22 10.58
C TRP A 306 7.41 14.74 10.34
N HIS A 307 8.23 14.16 11.21
CA HIS A 307 8.78 12.82 11.03
C HIS A 307 7.69 11.75 10.94
N TYR A 308 6.71 11.79 11.83
CA TYR A 308 5.65 10.78 11.85
C TYR A 308 4.64 10.97 10.72
N TYR A 309 4.41 12.21 10.30
CA TYR A 309 3.68 12.49 9.07
C TYR A 309 4.41 11.93 7.85
N TYR A 310 5.74 12.07 7.76
CA TYR A 310 6.53 11.44 6.72
C TYR A 310 6.40 9.91 6.75
N LEU A 311 6.47 9.27 7.92
CA LEU A 311 6.30 7.81 8.01
C LEU A 311 4.89 7.37 7.62
N TYR A 312 3.85 8.08 8.06
CA TYR A 312 2.48 7.87 7.58
C TYR A 312 2.41 7.98 6.05
N GLY A 313 3.00 9.02 5.47
CA GLY A 313 3.09 9.20 4.04
C GLY A 313 3.88 8.09 3.33
N LEU A 314 4.96 7.59 3.93
CA LEU A 314 5.78 6.49 3.41
C LEU A 314 4.96 5.20 3.29
N GLU A 315 4.12 4.92 4.28
CA GLU A 315 3.20 3.79 4.21
C GLU A 315 2.12 4.01 3.14
N ARG A 316 1.53 5.22 3.04
CA ARG A 316 0.59 5.53 1.95
C ARG A 316 1.26 5.35 0.58
N ALA A 317 2.49 5.83 0.42
CA ALA A 317 3.27 5.69 -0.80
C ALA A 317 3.50 4.22 -1.15
N GLY A 318 4.03 3.42 -0.23
CA GLY A 318 4.28 2.00 -0.46
C GLY A 318 3.01 1.22 -0.78
N ARG A 319 1.93 1.43 0.01
CA ARG A 319 0.67 0.72 -0.17
C ARG A 319 -0.04 1.09 -1.47
N LEU A 320 -0.18 2.37 -1.78
CA LEU A 320 -0.97 2.83 -2.93
C LEU A 320 -0.24 2.61 -4.27
N SER A 321 1.10 2.59 -4.26
CA SER A 321 1.91 2.25 -5.45
C SER A 321 2.16 0.74 -5.61
N ASN A 322 1.62 -0.09 -4.71
CA ASN A 322 1.84 -1.54 -4.65
C ASN A 322 3.34 -1.93 -4.55
N MET A 323 4.12 -1.12 -3.84
CA MET A 323 5.56 -1.28 -3.70
C MET A 323 5.93 -1.80 -2.33
N ARG A 324 6.74 -2.87 -2.27
CA ARG A 324 7.35 -3.32 -1.02
C ARG A 324 8.69 -2.66 -0.73
N PHE A 325 9.46 -2.33 -1.77
CA PHE A 325 10.81 -1.80 -1.62
C PHE A 325 10.94 -0.43 -2.28
N PHE A 326 11.59 0.50 -1.60
CA PHE A 326 12.14 1.71 -2.22
C PHE A 326 13.65 1.58 -2.27
N GLY A 327 14.24 1.50 -3.46
CA GLY A 327 15.64 1.08 -3.56
C GLY A 327 15.82 -0.27 -2.87
N GLN A 328 16.84 -0.43 -2.02
CA GLN A 328 17.07 -1.68 -1.29
C GLN A 328 16.22 -1.87 -0.02
N TYR A 329 15.45 -0.86 0.40
CA TYR A 329 14.85 -0.77 1.73
C TYR A 329 13.43 -1.34 1.76
N ASP A 330 13.18 -2.30 2.67
CA ASP A 330 11.82 -2.81 2.97
C ASP A 330 11.17 -1.82 3.94
N TRP A 331 10.38 -0.90 3.38
CA TRP A 331 9.90 0.27 4.12
C TRP A 331 9.05 -0.11 5.33
N TYR A 332 8.26 -1.19 5.22
CA TYR A 332 7.38 -1.63 6.29
C TYR A 332 8.20 -2.26 7.41
N ARG A 333 9.12 -3.17 7.07
CA ARG A 333 9.97 -3.85 8.06
C ARG A 333 10.85 -2.87 8.83
N GLU A 334 11.44 -1.89 8.13
CA GLU A 334 12.29 -0.88 8.76
C GLU A 334 11.49 0.09 9.62
N GLY A 335 10.35 0.59 9.13
CA GLY A 335 9.49 1.50 9.89
C GLY A 335 8.83 0.82 11.09
N ALA A 336 8.43 -0.45 10.96
CA ALA A 336 7.85 -1.21 12.06
C ALA A 336 8.84 -1.40 13.20
N ARG A 337 10.10 -1.75 12.89
CA ARG A 337 11.17 -1.85 13.89
C ARG A 337 11.39 -0.50 14.58
N PHE A 338 11.46 0.59 13.82
CA PHE A 338 11.56 1.93 14.38
C PHE A 338 10.42 2.23 15.38
N PHE A 339 9.16 2.03 14.99
CA PHE A 339 8.04 2.33 15.88
C PHE A 339 8.00 1.42 17.11
N ILE A 340 8.33 0.14 16.98
CA ILE A 340 8.40 -0.75 18.16
C ILE A 340 9.43 -0.22 19.16
N ASP A 341 10.61 0.20 18.70
CA ASP A 341 11.68 0.68 19.57
C ASP A 341 11.41 2.11 20.10
N ALA A 342 10.61 2.90 19.38
CA ALA A 342 10.23 4.26 19.77
C ALA A 342 9.02 4.35 20.71
N GLN A 343 8.25 3.27 20.89
CA GLN A 343 7.05 3.27 21.73
C GLN A 343 7.41 3.48 23.20
N ASP A 344 6.77 4.45 23.86
CA ASP A 344 7.04 4.75 25.26
C ASP A 344 6.46 3.71 26.23
N GLY A 345 6.72 3.86 27.53
CA GLY A 345 6.18 2.96 28.57
C GLY A 345 4.66 3.00 28.69
N GLY A 346 4.03 4.14 28.41
CA GLY A 346 2.58 4.35 28.39
C GLY A 346 1.86 3.76 27.18
N GLY A 347 2.61 3.28 26.18
CA GLY A 347 2.10 2.69 24.94
C GLY A 347 1.87 3.72 23.83
N GLY A 348 2.11 5.00 24.11
CA GLY A 348 2.01 6.07 23.12
C GLY A 348 3.30 6.25 22.34
N TRP A 349 3.26 7.19 21.40
CA TRP A 349 4.43 7.70 20.74
C TRP A 349 4.44 9.22 20.72
N MET A 350 5.64 9.78 20.68
CA MET A 350 5.89 11.21 20.53
C MET A 350 7.13 11.40 19.67
N SER A 351 6.98 12.15 18.58
CA SER A 351 8.08 12.59 17.74
C SER A 351 8.93 13.62 18.48
N ARG A 352 10.21 13.71 18.12
CA ARG A 352 11.15 14.64 18.78
C ARG A 352 10.86 16.11 18.50
N MET A 353 10.17 16.42 17.39
CA MET A 353 9.92 17.79 16.94
C MET A 353 8.58 17.90 16.21
N GLY A 354 7.68 18.72 16.75
CA GLY A 354 6.48 19.19 16.05
C GLY A 354 5.31 18.20 16.02
N GLY A 355 5.07 17.46 17.11
CA GLY A 355 3.94 16.54 17.25
C GLY A 355 3.20 16.70 18.57
N SER A 356 2.07 15.99 18.68
CA SER A 356 1.24 15.84 19.88
C SER A 356 1.09 14.35 20.17
N SER A 357 0.87 13.98 21.42
CA SER A 357 0.86 12.57 21.84
C SER A 357 -0.21 11.75 21.12
N VAL A 358 -1.42 12.30 20.99
CA VAL A 358 -2.54 11.68 20.26
C VAL A 358 -2.25 11.65 18.77
N HIS A 359 -1.73 12.75 18.22
CA HIS A 359 -1.41 12.86 16.79
C HIS A 359 -0.39 11.79 16.40
N ASP A 360 0.74 11.75 17.11
CA ASP A 360 1.86 10.87 16.79
C ASP A 360 1.55 9.41 17.06
N THR A 361 0.79 9.12 18.13
CA THR A 361 0.28 7.77 18.37
C THR A 361 -0.63 7.31 17.23
N SER A 362 -1.54 8.17 16.77
CA SER A 362 -2.46 7.81 15.69
C SER A 362 -1.72 7.59 14.37
N MET A 363 -0.72 8.42 14.04
CA MET A 363 0.14 8.21 12.87
C MET A 363 0.96 6.91 12.94
N ALA A 364 1.52 6.59 14.12
CA ALA A 364 2.26 5.35 14.34
C ALA A 364 1.35 4.11 14.19
N LEU A 365 0.13 4.17 14.72
CA LEU A 365 -0.88 3.13 14.58
C LEU A 365 -1.27 2.93 13.12
N LEU A 366 -1.54 4.02 12.37
CA LEU A 366 -1.88 3.96 10.95
C LEU A 366 -0.75 3.39 10.07
N PHE A 367 0.51 3.57 10.48
CA PHE A 367 1.65 2.90 9.84
C PHE A 367 1.68 1.40 10.17
N LEU A 368 1.68 1.06 11.46
CA LEU A 368 1.86 -0.31 11.94
C LEU A 368 0.70 -1.23 11.56
N SER A 369 -0.52 -0.69 11.45
CA SER A 369 -1.71 -1.46 11.11
C SER A 369 -1.61 -2.10 9.72
N LYS A 370 -0.73 -1.59 8.84
CA LYS A 370 -0.47 -2.24 7.56
C LYS A 370 0.00 -3.69 7.70
N GLY A 371 0.69 -4.04 8.78
CA GLY A 371 1.10 -5.44 9.05
C GLY A 371 -0.04 -6.40 9.32
N LEU A 372 -1.28 -5.89 9.46
CA LEU A 372 -2.48 -6.70 9.57
C LEU A 372 -3.01 -7.15 8.20
N SER A 373 -2.56 -6.54 7.10
CA SER A 373 -2.94 -6.97 5.74
C SER A 373 -2.41 -8.35 5.42
N ARG A 374 -3.21 -9.14 4.69
CA ARG A 374 -2.86 -10.49 4.22
C ARG A 374 -2.38 -10.40 2.78
N VAL A 375 -1.10 -10.68 2.55
CA VAL A 375 -0.58 -10.79 1.19
C VAL A 375 -1.06 -12.10 0.59
N VAL A 376 -1.96 -12.02 -0.39
CA VAL A 376 -2.56 -13.19 -1.03
C VAL A 376 -1.97 -13.47 -2.41
N VAL A 377 -1.41 -12.46 -3.07
CA VAL A 377 -0.79 -12.60 -4.40
C VAL A 377 0.56 -11.89 -4.45
N ASN A 378 1.57 -12.60 -4.94
CA ASN A 378 2.83 -12.05 -5.40
C ASN A 378 2.77 -11.88 -6.92
N LYS A 379 2.84 -10.65 -7.44
CA LYS A 379 3.05 -10.38 -8.87
C LYS A 379 4.55 -10.43 -9.16
N LEU A 380 4.97 -11.29 -10.08
CA LEU A 380 6.39 -11.50 -10.38
C LEU A 380 6.91 -10.44 -11.35
N ASP A 381 7.84 -9.61 -10.88
CA ASP A 381 8.63 -8.72 -11.71
C ASP A 381 9.91 -9.45 -12.14
N TYR A 382 9.92 -9.94 -13.37
CA TYR A 382 11.00 -10.77 -13.91
C TYR A 382 12.01 -10.02 -14.79
N ILE A 383 11.82 -8.72 -15.04
CA ILE A 383 12.70 -7.94 -15.93
C ILE A 383 13.53 -6.88 -15.20
N SER A 384 13.09 -6.42 -14.02
CA SER A 384 13.76 -5.31 -13.36
C SER A 384 15.18 -5.68 -12.94
N PRO A 385 16.21 -4.89 -13.28
CA PRO A 385 17.60 -5.25 -13.05
C PRO A 385 18.07 -4.91 -11.63
N ASN A 386 19.08 -5.62 -11.15
CA ASN A 386 19.85 -5.28 -9.93
C ASN A 386 18.98 -5.06 -8.67
N GLY A 387 17.87 -5.77 -8.57
CA GLY A 387 16.88 -5.61 -7.50
C GLY A 387 16.11 -4.28 -7.53
N ARG A 388 16.35 -3.40 -8.49
CA ARG A 388 15.67 -2.10 -8.59
C ARG A 388 14.41 -2.26 -9.42
N MET A 389 13.26 -2.32 -8.74
CA MET A 389 11.96 -2.41 -9.43
C MET A 389 11.72 -1.20 -10.33
N VAL A 390 11.38 -1.48 -11.58
CA VAL A 390 10.88 -0.49 -12.55
C VAL A 390 9.41 -0.82 -12.81
N PRO A 391 8.45 0.02 -12.38
CA PRO A 391 7.01 -0.30 -12.40
C PRO A 391 6.38 -0.21 -13.81
N SER A 392 7.06 -0.75 -14.82
CA SER A 392 6.64 -0.76 -16.22
C SER A 392 7.28 -1.93 -16.97
N GLY A 393 6.72 -2.31 -18.13
CA GLY A 393 7.26 -3.34 -19.02
C GLY A 393 6.37 -4.57 -19.07
N GLU A 394 6.87 -5.66 -19.66
CA GLU A 394 6.08 -6.86 -19.99
C GLU A 394 5.35 -7.45 -18.78
N TRP A 395 6.04 -7.59 -17.64
CA TRP A 395 5.45 -8.10 -16.40
C TRP A 395 4.33 -7.22 -15.84
N ASN A 396 4.22 -5.97 -16.29
CA ASN A 396 3.32 -4.95 -15.74
C ASN A 396 2.57 -4.14 -16.82
N ARG A 397 2.17 -4.79 -17.93
CA ARG A 397 1.36 -4.15 -18.99
C ARG A 397 0.06 -3.56 -18.46
N HIS A 398 -0.53 -4.21 -17.46
CA HIS A 398 -1.71 -3.77 -16.72
C HIS A 398 -1.33 -3.48 -15.25
N PRO A 399 -0.85 -2.27 -14.91
CA PRO A 399 -0.35 -1.97 -13.57
C PRO A 399 -1.35 -2.16 -12.43
N TRP A 400 -2.64 -2.07 -12.72
CA TRP A 400 -3.72 -2.12 -11.73
C TRP A 400 -4.49 -3.43 -11.74
N ASP A 401 -4.08 -4.43 -12.51
CA ASP A 401 -4.77 -5.72 -12.63
C ASP A 401 -5.02 -6.39 -11.28
N MET A 402 -3.96 -6.75 -10.55
CA MET A 402 -4.03 -7.42 -9.25
C MET A 402 -4.54 -6.49 -8.17
N VAL A 403 -4.31 -5.19 -8.26
CA VAL A 403 -4.84 -4.27 -7.24
C VAL A 403 -6.37 -4.21 -7.34
N SER A 404 -6.92 -4.08 -8.55
CA SER A 404 -8.37 -4.09 -8.78
C SER A 404 -9.00 -5.44 -8.47
N LEU A 405 -8.37 -6.55 -8.85
CA LEU A 405 -8.87 -7.88 -8.51
C LEU A 405 -8.93 -8.09 -6.99
N ILE A 406 -7.87 -7.72 -6.27
CA ILE A 406 -7.85 -7.87 -4.81
C ILE A 406 -8.86 -6.95 -4.13
N ASP A 407 -9.05 -5.72 -4.61
CA ASP A 407 -10.10 -4.83 -4.09
C ASP A 407 -11.52 -5.42 -4.29
N LEU A 408 -11.76 -6.13 -5.39
CA LEU A 408 -13.02 -6.86 -5.60
C LEU A 408 -13.14 -7.99 -4.59
N VAL A 409 -12.12 -8.85 -4.48
CA VAL A 409 -12.17 -10.03 -3.58
C VAL A 409 -12.34 -9.61 -2.13
N ASP A 410 -11.67 -8.52 -1.71
CA ASP A 410 -11.80 -7.94 -0.35
C ASP A 410 -13.23 -7.45 -0.04
N SER A 411 -14.05 -7.18 -1.07
CA SER A 411 -15.46 -6.78 -0.91
C SER A 411 -16.44 -7.96 -0.81
N LEU A 412 -15.97 -9.20 -1.04
CA LEU A 412 -16.82 -10.39 -1.01
C LEU A 412 -17.09 -10.85 0.44
N PRO A 413 -18.32 -11.28 0.76
CA PRO A 413 -18.74 -11.54 2.13
C PRO A 413 -18.02 -12.71 2.82
N ASN A 414 -17.53 -13.68 2.06
CA ASN A 414 -16.88 -14.89 2.59
C ASN A 414 -15.35 -14.76 2.70
N TRP A 415 -14.79 -13.64 2.23
CA TRP A 415 -13.35 -13.40 2.24
C TRP A 415 -12.95 -12.58 3.46
N PRO A 416 -11.81 -12.89 4.11
CA PRO A 416 -11.35 -12.11 5.24
C PRO A 416 -10.91 -10.72 4.77
N PRO A 417 -11.13 -9.66 5.57
CA PRO A 417 -10.78 -8.30 5.17
C PRO A 417 -9.26 -8.07 5.13
N ARG A 418 -8.89 -6.96 4.48
CA ARG A 418 -7.51 -6.46 4.30
C ARG A 418 -6.63 -7.38 3.47
N LEU A 419 -7.17 -7.89 2.37
CA LEU A 419 -6.36 -8.55 1.37
C LEU A 419 -5.46 -7.54 0.65
N THR A 420 -4.28 -7.98 0.24
CA THR A 420 -3.35 -7.17 -0.57
C THR A 420 -2.59 -8.06 -1.52
N SER A 421 -2.16 -7.50 -2.64
CA SER A 421 -1.07 -8.05 -3.43
C SER A 421 0.24 -7.34 -3.08
N GLN A 422 1.35 -7.87 -3.58
CA GLN A 422 2.63 -7.18 -3.63
C GLN A 422 3.42 -7.61 -4.87
N VAL A 423 4.46 -6.86 -5.21
CA VAL A 423 5.41 -7.24 -6.27
C VAL A 423 6.63 -7.95 -5.65
N VAL A 424 7.05 -9.05 -6.27
CA VAL A 424 8.32 -9.72 -5.99
C VAL A 424 9.25 -9.55 -7.20
N THR A 425 10.35 -8.83 -7.01
CA THR A 425 11.36 -8.63 -8.05
C THR A 425 12.34 -9.80 -8.08
N LEU A 426 12.35 -10.55 -9.18
CA LEU A 426 13.15 -11.76 -9.38
C LEU A 426 14.65 -11.51 -9.17
N SER A 427 15.16 -10.37 -9.61
CA SER A 427 16.58 -10.03 -9.47
C SER A 427 17.02 -9.74 -8.01
N ARG A 428 16.08 -9.72 -7.05
CA ARG A 428 16.37 -9.70 -5.60
C ARG A 428 16.54 -11.07 -4.99
N LEU A 429 15.99 -12.10 -5.63
CA LEU A 429 15.99 -13.45 -5.08
C LEU A 429 17.40 -14.05 -5.15
N ARG A 430 17.74 -14.81 -4.13
CA ARG A 430 19.01 -15.52 -3.94
C ARG A 430 18.69 -16.94 -3.45
N ASP A 431 19.65 -17.85 -3.55
CA ASP A 431 19.44 -19.26 -3.18
C ASP A 431 18.92 -19.46 -1.75
N ASP A 432 19.35 -18.61 -0.82
CA ASP A 432 18.99 -18.69 0.60
C ASP A 432 17.60 -18.12 0.90
N ASN A 433 16.99 -17.35 0.00
CA ASN A 433 15.75 -16.63 0.28
C ASN A 433 14.65 -16.75 -0.80
N ALA A 434 14.96 -17.31 -1.96
CA ALA A 434 14.05 -17.27 -3.12
C ALA A 434 12.69 -17.89 -2.81
N VAL A 435 12.68 -19.15 -2.36
CA VAL A 435 11.44 -19.88 -2.06
C VAL A 435 10.69 -19.25 -0.90
N THR A 436 11.39 -18.86 0.17
CA THR A 436 10.77 -18.17 1.31
C THR A 436 10.12 -16.83 0.94
N SER A 437 10.71 -16.10 -0.03
CA SER A 437 10.15 -14.84 -0.53
C SER A 437 8.93 -15.07 -1.42
N LEU A 438 8.96 -16.10 -2.26
CA LEU A 438 7.81 -16.52 -3.06
C LEU A 438 6.65 -17.00 -2.15
N ASN A 439 6.95 -17.72 -1.07
CA ASN A 439 5.99 -18.22 -0.08
C ASN A 439 5.41 -17.16 0.87
N GLN A 440 5.79 -15.89 0.72
CA GLN A 440 5.09 -14.80 1.41
C GLN A 440 3.65 -14.58 0.90
N ALA A 441 3.29 -15.18 -0.23
CA ALA A 441 1.92 -15.24 -0.72
C ALA A 441 1.60 -16.66 -1.25
N PRO A 442 0.37 -17.15 -1.07
CA PRO A 442 -0.05 -18.46 -1.58
C PRO A 442 -0.16 -18.51 -3.11
N VAL A 443 -0.30 -17.35 -3.78
CA VAL A 443 -0.40 -17.26 -5.24
C VAL A 443 0.76 -16.43 -5.81
N LEU A 444 1.42 -16.97 -6.82
CA LEU A 444 2.37 -16.27 -7.68
C LEU A 444 1.70 -15.97 -9.03
N TYR A 445 1.48 -14.70 -9.31
CA TYR A 445 0.93 -14.22 -10.57
C TYR A 445 2.04 -13.85 -11.55
N ILE A 446 2.00 -14.44 -12.75
CA ILE A 446 2.97 -14.21 -13.83
C ILE A 446 2.18 -13.78 -15.07
N THR A 447 2.53 -12.65 -15.67
CA THR A 447 1.84 -12.15 -16.86
C THR A 447 2.80 -11.48 -17.82
N GLY A 448 2.45 -11.45 -19.10
CA GLY A 448 3.23 -10.81 -20.16
C GLY A 448 2.72 -11.18 -21.55
N ARG A 449 3.15 -10.45 -22.58
CA ARG A 449 2.93 -10.87 -23.98
C ARG A 449 3.94 -11.94 -24.40
N GLU A 450 5.17 -11.80 -23.90
CA GLU A 450 6.25 -12.79 -24.00
C GLU A 450 6.49 -13.41 -22.62
N ALA A 451 6.79 -14.70 -22.58
CA ALA A 451 7.10 -15.40 -21.33
C ALA A 451 8.43 -14.89 -20.74
N PRO A 452 8.62 -15.01 -19.42
CA PRO A 452 9.88 -14.67 -18.79
C PRO A 452 11.02 -15.60 -19.24
N GLU A 453 12.17 -15.01 -19.58
CA GLU A 453 13.39 -15.77 -19.83
C GLU A 453 14.06 -16.13 -18.48
N LEU A 454 13.78 -17.35 -18.00
CA LEU A 454 14.24 -17.82 -16.69
C LEU A 454 15.44 -18.76 -16.81
N THR A 455 16.43 -18.60 -15.92
CA THR A 455 17.56 -19.54 -15.76
C THR A 455 17.09 -20.86 -15.14
N ASN A 456 17.87 -21.94 -15.28
CA ASN A 456 17.52 -23.22 -14.65
C ASN A 456 17.39 -23.12 -13.12
N GLN A 457 18.19 -22.26 -12.49
CA GLN A 457 18.12 -21.99 -11.06
C GLN A 457 16.77 -21.34 -10.69
N GLN A 458 16.33 -20.33 -11.44
CA GLN A 458 15.06 -19.65 -11.22
C GLN A 458 13.86 -20.58 -11.45
N ILE A 459 13.93 -21.44 -12.48
CA ILE A 459 12.96 -22.52 -12.70
C ILE A 459 12.92 -23.47 -11.49
N GLY A 460 14.09 -23.84 -10.94
CA GLY A 460 14.19 -24.64 -9.71
C GLY A 460 13.53 -23.97 -8.50
N TRP A 461 13.62 -22.64 -8.37
CA TRP A 461 12.92 -21.91 -7.31
C TRP A 461 11.40 -21.94 -7.49
N LEU A 462 10.89 -21.79 -8.72
CA LEU A 462 9.45 -21.92 -9.02
C LEU A 462 8.95 -23.35 -8.74
N ARG A 463 9.75 -24.36 -9.08
CA ARG A 463 9.46 -25.77 -8.77
C ARG A 463 9.36 -26.00 -7.27
N SER A 464 10.36 -25.53 -6.52
CA SER A 464 10.37 -25.65 -5.06
C SER A 464 9.21 -24.90 -4.40
N TYR A 465 8.83 -23.73 -4.93
CA TYR A 465 7.65 -22.99 -4.49
C TYR A 465 6.36 -23.82 -4.66
N VAL A 466 6.20 -24.49 -5.80
CA VAL A 466 5.08 -25.40 -6.06
C VAL A 466 5.12 -26.62 -5.14
N ASP A 467 6.30 -27.19 -4.89
CA ASP A 467 6.49 -28.33 -3.99
C ASP A 467 6.11 -28.00 -2.53
N GLU A 468 6.40 -26.77 -2.09
CA GLU A 468 6.03 -26.26 -0.77
C GLU A 468 4.55 -25.83 -0.66
N GLY A 469 3.75 -26.03 -1.71
CA GLY A 469 2.30 -25.78 -1.71
C GLY A 469 1.88 -24.46 -2.39
N GLY A 470 2.81 -23.69 -2.94
CA GLY A 470 2.53 -22.46 -3.69
C GLY A 470 1.73 -22.70 -4.97
N PHE A 471 0.96 -21.71 -5.40
CA PHE A 471 0.12 -21.80 -6.60
C PHE A 471 0.57 -20.78 -7.65
N ILE A 472 0.83 -21.21 -8.88
CA ILE A 472 1.21 -20.29 -9.96
C ILE A 472 -0.03 -20.02 -10.83
N PHE A 473 -0.38 -18.74 -10.97
CA PHE A 473 -1.38 -18.30 -11.93
C PHE A 473 -0.72 -17.48 -13.05
N ALA A 474 -0.63 -18.09 -14.23
CA ALA A 474 -0.06 -17.47 -15.41
C ALA A 474 -1.18 -16.90 -16.29
N VAL A 475 -1.05 -15.65 -16.74
CA VAL A 475 -2.06 -15.01 -17.60
C VAL A 475 -1.36 -14.32 -18.76
N ALA A 476 -1.67 -14.74 -19.97
CA ALA A 476 -1.14 -14.08 -21.16
C ALA A 476 -1.69 -12.66 -21.30
N SER A 477 -0.90 -11.74 -21.85
CA SER A 477 -1.35 -10.40 -22.22
C SER A 477 -1.43 -10.22 -23.73
N CYS A 478 -2.32 -9.33 -24.20
CA CYS A 478 -2.51 -9.04 -25.62
C CYS A 478 -2.84 -10.32 -26.44
N ASP A 479 -2.05 -10.65 -27.47
CA ASP A 479 -2.25 -11.85 -28.30
C ASP A 479 -1.62 -13.11 -27.71
N GLY A 480 -0.79 -12.97 -26.67
CA GLY A 480 -0.34 -14.06 -25.80
C GLY A 480 0.49 -15.18 -26.43
N ARG A 481 0.76 -15.16 -27.74
CA ARG A 481 1.33 -16.31 -28.46
C ARG A 481 2.75 -16.68 -27.99
N GLY A 482 3.60 -15.68 -27.77
CA GLY A 482 4.93 -15.90 -27.21
C GLY A 482 4.88 -16.37 -25.76
N PHE A 483 3.92 -15.83 -24.99
CA PHE A 483 3.68 -16.25 -23.62
C PHE A 483 3.18 -17.70 -23.49
N ASP A 484 2.25 -18.15 -24.33
CA ASP A 484 1.75 -19.55 -24.35
C ASP A 484 2.91 -20.53 -24.55
N GLN A 485 3.70 -20.33 -25.61
CA GLN A 485 4.85 -21.20 -25.93
C GLN A 485 5.88 -21.20 -24.79
N GLY A 486 6.18 -20.02 -24.23
CA GLY A 486 7.18 -19.93 -23.18
C GLY A 486 6.71 -20.46 -21.83
N ILE A 487 5.43 -20.32 -21.45
CA ILE A 487 4.90 -20.94 -20.23
C ILE A 487 4.89 -22.47 -20.35
N ARG A 488 4.53 -23.02 -21.51
CA ARG A 488 4.65 -24.47 -21.76
C ARG A 488 6.10 -24.94 -21.58
N SER A 489 7.06 -24.22 -22.16
CA SER A 489 8.49 -24.52 -22.00
C SER A 489 8.96 -24.39 -20.54
N ILE A 490 8.48 -23.39 -19.80
CA ILE A 490 8.78 -23.25 -18.36
C ILE A 490 8.26 -24.45 -17.58
N VAL A 491 7.03 -24.90 -17.82
CA VAL A 491 6.45 -26.09 -17.18
C VAL A 491 7.26 -27.34 -17.54
N GLU A 492 7.59 -27.57 -18.81
CA GLU A 492 8.43 -28.70 -19.22
C GLU A 492 9.79 -28.71 -18.50
N ARG A 493 10.39 -27.54 -18.29
CA ARG A 493 11.65 -27.41 -17.56
C ARG A 493 11.50 -27.58 -16.05
N MET A 494 10.32 -27.29 -15.48
CA MET A 494 10.00 -27.59 -14.07
C MET A 494 9.78 -29.10 -13.84
N PHE A 495 9.32 -29.83 -14.87
CA PHE A 495 8.98 -31.26 -14.82
C PHE A 495 9.66 -32.05 -15.96
N PRO A 496 11.01 -32.10 -16.01
CA PRO A 496 11.74 -32.64 -17.16
C PRO A 496 11.53 -34.15 -17.38
N GLU A 497 11.13 -34.89 -16.35
CA GLU A 497 10.83 -36.32 -16.45
C GLU A 497 9.39 -36.60 -16.93
N GLY A 498 8.60 -35.55 -17.22
CA GLY A 498 7.22 -35.69 -17.69
C GLY A 498 6.21 -36.04 -16.59
N GLU A 499 6.57 -35.85 -15.32
CA GLU A 499 5.69 -36.07 -14.15
C GLU A 499 4.41 -35.24 -14.20
N ALA A 500 4.48 -34.05 -14.80
CA ALA A 500 3.34 -33.15 -14.96
C ALA A 500 3.51 -32.33 -16.25
N SER A 501 2.38 -31.94 -16.86
CA SER A 501 2.36 -31.13 -18.07
C SER A 501 1.14 -30.21 -18.08
N LEU A 502 1.22 -29.13 -18.87
CA LEU A 502 0.13 -28.16 -19.00
C LEU A 502 -0.94 -28.68 -19.95
N GLN A 503 -2.12 -28.97 -19.40
CA GLN A 503 -3.26 -29.54 -20.12
C GLN A 503 -4.48 -28.65 -20.03
N ARG A 504 -5.36 -28.68 -21.03
CA ARG A 504 -6.64 -27.96 -20.96
C ARG A 504 -7.50 -28.53 -19.82
N LEU A 505 -8.04 -27.65 -18.99
CA LEU A 505 -8.97 -28.03 -17.92
C LEU A 505 -10.34 -28.35 -18.52
N MET A 506 -10.90 -29.47 -18.09
CA MET A 506 -12.22 -29.95 -18.51
C MET A 506 -13.34 -29.26 -17.71
N ALA A 507 -14.56 -29.26 -18.25
CA ALA A 507 -15.70 -28.55 -17.67
C ALA A 507 -16.10 -29.03 -16.25
N ASP A 508 -15.74 -30.27 -15.91
CA ASP A 508 -15.94 -30.85 -14.58
C ASP A 508 -14.85 -30.48 -13.58
N HIS A 509 -13.81 -29.73 -13.97
CA HIS A 509 -12.79 -29.26 -13.05
C HIS A 509 -13.37 -28.29 -12.00
N PRO A 510 -13.01 -28.42 -10.69
CA PRO A 510 -13.59 -27.59 -9.62
C PRO A 510 -13.41 -26.07 -9.78
N ILE A 511 -12.41 -25.63 -10.54
CA ILE A 511 -12.14 -24.20 -10.79
C ILE A 511 -13.34 -23.46 -11.38
N TYR A 512 -14.20 -24.16 -12.14
CA TYR A 512 -15.38 -23.58 -12.77
C TYR A 512 -16.60 -23.47 -11.84
N ARG A 513 -16.45 -23.81 -10.55
CA ARG A 513 -17.55 -23.80 -9.55
C ARG A 513 -17.09 -23.52 -8.12
N SER A 514 -15.91 -22.91 -7.93
CA SER A 514 -15.33 -22.68 -6.60
C SER A 514 -15.98 -21.49 -5.87
N GLU A 515 -16.00 -20.32 -6.50
CA GLU A 515 -16.68 -19.09 -6.00
C GLU A 515 -17.95 -18.80 -6.82
N TYR A 516 -17.83 -18.89 -8.15
CA TYR A 516 -18.92 -18.68 -9.10
C TYR A 516 -19.06 -19.87 -10.06
N LEU A 517 -20.25 -20.04 -10.62
CA LEU A 517 -20.48 -21.00 -11.70
C LEU A 517 -20.04 -20.40 -13.03
N LEU A 518 -18.97 -20.95 -13.60
CA LEU A 518 -18.36 -20.51 -14.85
C LEU A 518 -18.62 -21.53 -15.96
N ASN A 519 -18.87 -21.06 -17.19
CA ASN A 519 -18.99 -21.93 -18.35
C ASN A 519 -17.60 -22.17 -18.98
N ALA A 520 -17.11 -23.41 -18.88
CA ALA A 520 -15.83 -23.83 -19.43
C ALA A 520 -15.74 -23.74 -20.97
N ASP A 521 -16.86 -23.74 -21.70
CA ASP A 521 -16.87 -23.54 -23.15
C ASP A 521 -16.52 -22.10 -23.53
N GLY A 522 -16.78 -21.16 -22.62
CA GLY A 522 -16.40 -19.76 -22.79
C GLY A 522 -15.04 -19.43 -22.21
N ILE A 523 -14.60 -20.11 -21.15
CA ILE A 523 -13.41 -19.73 -20.40
C ILE A 523 -12.39 -20.85 -20.52
N GLU A 524 -11.45 -20.67 -21.45
CA GLU A 524 -10.36 -21.60 -21.64
C GLU A 524 -9.33 -21.42 -20.52
N LEU A 525 -9.06 -22.48 -19.77
CA LEU A 525 -7.99 -22.54 -18.80
C LEU A 525 -7.19 -23.82 -19.03
N HIS A 526 -5.89 -23.73 -18.78
CA HIS A 526 -4.99 -24.88 -18.73
C HIS A 526 -4.49 -25.04 -17.30
N GLY A 527 -4.18 -26.27 -16.91
CA GLY A 527 -3.68 -26.59 -15.58
C GLY A 527 -2.58 -27.64 -15.61
N VAL A 528 -1.77 -27.62 -14.56
CA VAL A 528 -0.77 -28.66 -14.27
C VAL A 528 -1.17 -29.32 -12.97
N ASP A 529 -1.61 -30.56 -13.05
CA ASP A 529 -1.86 -31.39 -11.87
C ASP A 529 -0.53 -31.93 -11.37
N PHE A 530 -0.20 -31.59 -10.12
CA PHE A 530 1.00 -32.07 -9.46
C PHE A 530 0.70 -32.43 -8.00
N GLY A 531 1.06 -33.67 -7.62
CA GLY A 531 0.62 -34.25 -6.35
C GLY A 531 -0.88 -34.46 -6.33
N CYS A 532 -1.57 -33.89 -5.33
CA CYS A 532 -3.03 -34.04 -5.14
C CYS A 532 -3.83 -32.78 -5.54
N ARG A 533 -3.23 -31.86 -6.32
CA ARG A 533 -3.87 -30.59 -6.68
C ARG A 533 -3.42 -30.08 -8.05
N THR A 534 -4.21 -29.19 -8.63
CA THR A 534 -3.78 -28.34 -9.75
C THR A 534 -2.90 -27.21 -9.20
N ALA A 535 -1.59 -27.31 -9.42
CA ALA A 535 -0.61 -26.42 -8.81
C ALA A 535 -0.29 -25.19 -9.66
N ILE A 536 -0.51 -25.29 -10.97
CA ILE A 536 -0.31 -24.20 -11.93
C ILE A 536 -1.59 -24.08 -12.75
N VAL A 537 -2.07 -22.87 -12.95
CA VAL A 537 -3.16 -22.56 -13.88
C VAL A 537 -2.67 -21.49 -14.86
N TYR A 538 -3.04 -21.65 -16.13
CA TYR A 538 -2.74 -20.73 -17.20
C TYR A 538 -4.02 -20.28 -17.92
N SER A 539 -4.18 -18.97 -18.10
CA SER A 539 -5.19 -18.36 -18.96
C SER A 539 -4.56 -17.80 -20.23
N PRO A 540 -4.98 -18.26 -21.43
CA PRO A 540 -4.58 -17.64 -22.70
C PRO A 540 -5.25 -16.28 -22.94
N ASP A 541 -6.37 -16.00 -22.26
CA ASP A 541 -7.06 -14.72 -22.33
C ASP A 541 -6.39 -13.67 -21.43
N ASP A 542 -6.35 -12.42 -21.90
CA ASP A 542 -5.84 -11.26 -21.16
C ASP A 542 -6.85 -10.78 -20.10
N LEU A 543 -6.93 -11.55 -19.01
CA LEU A 543 -7.78 -11.23 -17.85
C LEU A 543 -7.30 -9.95 -17.14
N GLY A 544 -5.98 -9.70 -17.13
CA GLY A 544 -5.38 -8.54 -16.48
C GLY A 544 -5.90 -7.21 -17.03
N CYS A 545 -6.09 -7.14 -18.34
CA CYS A 545 -6.69 -5.99 -19.02
C CYS A 545 -8.10 -5.66 -18.50
N LEU A 546 -8.93 -6.69 -18.31
CA LEU A 546 -10.31 -6.55 -17.83
C LEU A 546 -10.34 -6.25 -16.33
N TRP A 547 -9.51 -6.91 -15.52
CA TRP A 547 -9.41 -6.62 -14.08
C TRP A 547 -9.01 -5.17 -13.82
N GLN A 548 -8.11 -4.59 -14.62
CA GLN A 548 -7.73 -3.18 -14.50
C GLN A 548 -8.91 -2.22 -14.74
N LYS A 549 -9.93 -2.61 -15.52
CA LYS A 549 -11.15 -1.80 -15.71
C LYS A 549 -12.11 -1.89 -14.54
N TRP A 550 -12.00 -2.90 -13.67
CA TRP A 550 -12.87 -3.03 -12.52
C TRP A 550 -12.73 -1.84 -11.57
N LYS A 551 -13.88 -1.33 -11.10
CA LYS A 551 -14.00 -0.30 -10.08
C LYS A 551 -15.11 -0.71 -9.12
N ARG A 552 -14.98 -0.35 -7.83
CA ARG A 552 -16.02 -0.61 -6.81
C ARG A 552 -17.37 0.00 -7.20
N HIS A 553 -17.32 1.17 -7.83
CA HIS A 553 -18.47 1.85 -8.43
C HIS A 553 -18.16 2.12 -9.91
N ASP A 554 -18.99 1.61 -10.80
CA ASP A 554 -18.81 1.80 -12.24
C ASP A 554 -18.95 3.28 -12.63
N PRO A 555 -18.14 3.79 -13.58
CA PRO A 555 -18.37 5.09 -14.19
C PRO A 555 -19.77 5.17 -14.83
N PRO A 556 -20.48 6.31 -14.75
CA PRO A 556 -21.83 6.43 -15.29
C PRO A 556 -21.96 6.08 -16.78
N ALA A 557 -20.91 6.32 -17.57
CA ALA A 557 -20.90 6.08 -19.02
C ALA A 557 -20.46 4.65 -19.43
N ARG A 558 -20.19 3.75 -18.47
CA ARG A 558 -19.68 2.41 -18.78
C ARG A 558 -20.75 1.55 -19.47
N SER A 559 -20.40 0.99 -20.63
CA SER A 559 -21.30 0.13 -21.40
C SER A 559 -21.57 -1.21 -20.71
N ASP A 560 -22.78 -1.73 -20.84
CA ASP A 560 -23.15 -3.02 -20.26
C ASP A 560 -22.35 -4.19 -20.85
N ALA A 561 -21.93 -4.06 -22.13
CA ALA A 561 -21.05 -5.02 -22.78
C ALA A 561 -19.69 -5.13 -22.07
N LEU A 562 -19.09 -4.00 -21.66
CA LEU A 562 -17.85 -3.99 -20.89
C LEU A 562 -18.08 -4.55 -19.48
N LYS A 563 -19.18 -4.17 -18.80
CA LYS A 563 -19.51 -4.71 -17.46
C LYS A 563 -19.60 -6.24 -17.49
N GLN A 564 -20.27 -6.79 -18.50
CA GLN A 564 -20.39 -8.24 -18.65
C GLN A 564 -19.03 -8.92 -18.88
N ARG A 565 -18.12 -8.29 -19.63
CA ARG A 565 -16.75 -8.80 -19.84
C ARG A 565 -15.93 -8.77 -18.55
N ILE A 566 -15.95 -7.66 -17.81
CA ILE A 566 -15.28 -7.54 -16.52
C ILE A 566 -15.82 -8.60 -15.56
N ARG A 567 -17.15 -8.73 -15.45
CA ARG A 567 -17.79 -9.72 -14.57
C ARG A 567 -17.45 -11.16 -14.94
N ARG A 568 -17.18 -11.45 -16.21
CA ARG A 568 -16.78 -12.79 -16.65
C ARG A 568 -15.32 -13.09 -16.35
N SER A 569 -14.45 -12.07 -16.30
CA SER A 569 -13.03 -12.26 -16.01
C SER A 569 -12.73 -12.33 -14.51
N THR A 570 -13.56 -11.69 -13.67
CA THR A 570 -13.47 -11.68 -12.21
C THR A 570 -14.27 -12.82 -11.59
#